data_AF-I4WWX9-F1
#
_entry.id   AF-I4WWX9-F1
#
_cell.length_a   1.000
_cell.length_b   1.000
_cell.length_c   1.000
_cell.angle_alpha   90.00
_cell.angle_beta   90.00
_cell.angle_gamma   90.00
#
_symmetry.space_group_name_H-M   'P 1'
#
loop_
_entity.id
_entity.type
_entity.pdbx_description
1 polymer ?
#
loop_
_entity_poly.entity_id
_entity_poly.type
_entity_poly.pdbx_seq_one_letter_code
_entity_poly.pdbx_strand_id
1 'polypeptide(L)'
;MDGKYVIALLNTTGQPPEAQLQDRAVRERLYRASVARGSRGNAYDNTAIVSQVLKLRAEKAKMLGYPTYAAYVLADETAKTPEAVNAMLTQLAPPAVANARREGAVLQAMIDKEQAAKSQPTFPLEAWDWAYYAEKVRAEKYDFDESQLKPYFEMKNVLENGVFYAAGQLYGLSFKQRTDLPVYNPDVLVYDVYNADGSQLAIFIADMYARPSKRGGAWMNSYVEQSALTGNLPIVANHLNITKPASGPTLLTWDEVTTAFHEFGHALHGMFSNVKYPYFSGTSVPRDFVEFPSQVNEMWADWPSVLANYAKHYQTGEAMPKALLDKVLASSKFNQASPPPSISARPC
;
A
#
# COMPACT_ATOMS: atom_id res chain seq x y z
N MET A 1 -24.74 -5.22 15.44
CA MET A 1 -25.77 -5.53 14.42
C MET A 1 -25.90 -7.03 14.39
N ASP A 2 -26.84 -7.57 15.13
CA ASP A 2 -26.93 -9.03 15.30
C ASP A 2 -27.47 -9.65 14.01
N GLY A 3 -26.82 -10.73 13.56
CA GLY A 3 -27.20 -11.45 12.34
C GLY A 3 -26.89 -10.73 11.02
N LYS A 4 -26.05 -9.69 11.00
CA LYS A 4 -25.66 -8.98 9.77
C LYS A 4 -24.15 -9.07 9.51
N TYR A 5 -23.78 -9.01 8.24
CA TYR A 5 -22.40 -8.88 7.79
C TYR A 5 -22.10 -7.42 7.44
N VAL A 6 -20.88 -6.97 7.76
CA VAL A 6 -20.41 -5.61 7.45
C VAL A 6 -19.16 -5.72 6.59
N ILE A 7 -19.17 -5.02 5.45
CA ILE A 7 -17.98 -4.80 4.63
C ILE A 7 -17.57 -3.34 4.84
N ALA A 8 -16.45 -3.13 5.53
CA ALA A 8 -15.90 -1.79 5.72
C ALA A 8 -15.22 -1.30 4.44
N LEU A 9 -15.36 -0.01 4.15
CA LEU A 9 -14.69 0.62 3.01
C LEU A 9 -13.23 0.93 3.36
N LEU A 10 -12.34 0.69 2.41
CA LEU A 10 -10.97 1.22 2.44
C LEU A 10 -10.91 2.62 1.79
N ASN A 11 -9.76 3.28 1.87
CA ASN A 11 -9.55 4.64 1.35
C ASN A 11 -9.54 4.72 -0.19
N THR A 12 -9.28 3.61 -0.88
CA THR A 12 -9.16 3.52 -2.34
C THR A 12 -10.50 3.46 -3.05
N THR A 13 -10.52 3.72 -4.36
CA THR A 13 -11.73 3.55 -5.17
C THR A 13 -12.16 2.09 -5.25
N GLY A 14 -11.31 1.22 -5.81
CA GLY A 14 -11.59 -0.23 -5.81
C GLY A 14 -11.55 -0.80 -4.40
N GLN A 15 -12.38 -1.80 -4.13
CA GLN A 15 -12.49 -2.45 -2.83
C GLN A 15 -12.07 -3.92 -2.93
N PRO A 16 -11.14 -4.44 -2.11
CA PRO A 16 -10.65 -5.81 -2.23
C PRO A 16 -11.73 -6.91 -2.29
N PRO A 17 -12.86 -6.82 -1.55
CA PRO A 17 -13.93 -7.81 -1.66
C PRO A 17 -14.56 -7.92 -3.06
N GLU A 18 -14.45 -6.90 -3.92
CA GLU A 18 -14.99 -6.92 -5.29
C GLU A 18 -14.43 -8.09 -6.11
N ALA A 19 -13.20 -8.53 -5.84
CA ALA A 19 -12.56 -9.64 -6.53
C ALA A 19 -13.24 -11.00 -6.26
N GLN A 20 -13.96 -11.15 -5.14
CA GLN A 20 -14.50 -12.43 -4.68
C GLN A 20 -16.03 -12.47 -4.59
N LEU A 21 -16.68 -11.30 -4.55
CA LEU A 21 -18.14 -11.18 -4.46
C LEU A 21 -18.81 -11.65 -5.75
N GLN A 22 -19.41 -12.85 -5.72
CA GLN A 22 -20.07 -13.45 -6.89
C GLN A 22 -21.32 -12.67 -7.34
N ASP A 23 -22.07 -12.09 -6.39
CA ASP A 23 -23.24 -11.27 -6.67
C ASP A 23 -22.83 -9.89 -7.22
N ARG A 24 -23.12 -9.66 -8.51
CA ARG A 24 -22.82 -8.41 -9.21
C ARG A 24 -23.50 -7.19 -8.59
N ALA A 25 -24.74 -7.33 -8.09
CA ALA A 25 -25.45 -6.23 -7.47
C ALA A 25 -24.78 -5.80 -6.14
N VAL A 26 -24.19 -6.76 -5.42
CA VAL A 26 -23.40 -6.45 -4.22
C VAL A 26 -22.09 -5.74 -4.58
N ARG A 27 -21.40 -6.16 -5.64
CA ARG A 27 -20.21 -5.45 -6.16
C ARG A 27 -20.54 -4.01 -6.54
N GLU A 28 -21.60 -3.81 -7.31
CA GLU A 28 -22.06 -2.48 -7.72
C GLU A 28 -22.39 -1.60 -6.50
N ARG A 29 -23.14 -2.13 -5.52
CA ARG A 29 -23.48 -1.40 -4.29
C ARG A 29 -22.23 -1.01 -3.51
N LEU A 30 -21.25 -1.90 -3.40
CA LEU A 30 -19.97 -1.65 -2.72
C LEU A 30 -19.18 -0.54 -3.42
N TYR A 31 -19.01 -0.65 -4.74
CA TYR A 31 -18.31 0.36 -5.54
C TYR A 31 -18.97 1.73 -5.48
N ARG A 32 -20.31 1.78 -5.64
CA ARG A 32 -21.07 3.04 -5.53
C ARG A 32 -20.94 3.68 -4.15
N ALA A 33 -20.97 2.87 -3.09
CA ALA A 33 -20.73 3.36 -1.73
C ALA A 33 -19.30 3.93 -1.58
N SER A 34 -18.32 3.30 -2.21
CA SER A 34 -16.91 3.72 -2.24
C SER A 34 -16.72 5.08 -2.93
N VAL A 35 -17.17 5.23 -4.18
CA VAL A 35 -16.98 6.48 -4.95
C VAL A 35 -17.80 7.66 -4.42
N ALA A 36 -18.89 7.38 -3.68
CA ALA A 36 -19.71 8.39 -3.04
C ALA A 36 -19.17 8.85 -1.67
N ARG A 37 -17.99 8.40 -1.22
CA ARG A 37 -17.40 8.89 0.04
C ARG A 37 -17.10 10.39 -0.07
N GLY A 38 -17.56 11.17 0.91
CA GLY A 38 -17.29 12.61 0.96
C GLY A 38 -18.10 13.44 -0.05
N SER A 39 -19.15 12.90 -0.69
CA SER A 39 -19.90 13.59 -1.75
C SER A 39 -21.41 13.25 -1.76
N ARG A 40 -22.00 13.04 -0.58
CA ARG A 40 -23.39 12.55 -0.42
C ARG A 40 -24.43 13.64 -0.12
N GLY A 41 -24.06 14.91 -0.16
CA GLY A 41 -24.94 16.02 0.23
C GLY A 41 -25.39 15.99 1.69
N ASN A 42 -24.61 15.34 2.57
CA ASN A 42 -24.90 15.22 4.01
C ASN A 42 -23.84 15.94 4.85
N ALA A 43 -23.88 15.78 6.18
CA ALA A 43 -22.93 16.42 7.10
C ALA A 43 -21.46 16.00 6.92
N TYR A 44 -21.19 14.96 6.11
CA TYR A 44 -19.86 14.46 5.78
C TYR A 44 -19.49 14.73 4.30
N ASP A 45 -20.22 15.62 3.63
CA ASP A 45 -19.90 16.07 2.28
C ASP A 45 -18.70 17.05 2.30
N ASN A 46 -17.68 16.74 1.50
CA ASN A 46 -16.44 17.49 1.41
C ASN A 46 -16.33 18.32 0.12
N THR A 47 -17.33 18.31 -0.76
CA THR A 47 -17.26 18.99 -2.08
C THR A 47 -17.06 20.49 -1.94
N ALA A 48 -17.83 21.14 -1.06
CA ALA A 48 -17.68 22.56 -0.75
C ALA A 48 -16.34 22.87 -0.08
N ILE A 49 -15.89 22.00 0.84
CA ILE A 49 -14.60 22.13 1.53
C ILE A 49 -13.45 22.07 0.51
N VAL A 50 -13.45 21.08 -0.39
CA VAL A 50 -12.44 20.93 -1.44
C VAL A 50 -12.42 22.14 -2.36
N SER A 51 -13.59 22.61 -2.82
CA SER A 51 -13.69 23.83 -3.64
C SER A 51 -13.07 25.05 -2.95
N GLN A 52 -13.39 25.25 -1.66
CA GLN A 52 -12.82 26.34 -0.87
C GLN A 52 -11.30 26.19 -0.67
N VAL A 53 -10.80 24.99 -0.39
CA VAL A 53 -9.36 24.72 -0.27
C VAL A 53 -8.63 25.01 -1.57
N LEU A 54 -9.18 24.63 -2.73
CA LEU A 54 -8.57 24.92 -4.03
C LEU A 54 -8.51 26.42 -4.32
N LYS A 55 -9.58 27.16 -3.99
CA LYS A 55 -9.60 28.63 -4.09
C LYS A 55 -8.53 29.26 -3.20
N LEU A 56 -8.47 28.87 -1.93
CA LEU A 56 -7.49 29.39 -0.97
C LEU A 56 -6.04 29.06 -1.36
N ARG A 57 -5.81 27.87 -1.94
CA ARG A 57 -4.50 27.48 -2.49
C ARG A 57 -4.09 28.37 -3.66
N ALA A 58 -5.00 28.67 -4.58
CA ALA A 58 -4.73 29.58 -5.69
C ALA A 58 -4.44 31.02 -5.19
N GLU A 59 -5.22 31.51 -4.22
CA GLU A 59 -4.98 32.81 -3.57
C GLU A 59 -3.61 32.87 -2.88
N LYS A 60 -3.27 31.85 -2.08
CA LYS A 60 -1.96 31.72 -1.42
C LYS A 60 -0.81 31.78 -2.44
N ALA A 61 -0.91 31.02 -3.53
CA ALA A 61 0.14 31.00 -4.55
C ALA A 61 0.34 32.39 -5.17
N LYS A 62 -0.76 33.07 -5.53
CA LYS A 62 -0.73 34.43 -6.09
C LYS A 62 -0.11 35.44 -5.11
N MET A 63 -0.46 35.37 -3.82
CA MET A 63 0.12 36.24 -2.79
C MET A 63 1.64 36.06 -2.65
N LEU A 64 2.14 34.85 -2.89
CA LEU A 64 3.56 34.52 -2.83
C LEU A 64 4.28 34.69 -4.18
N GLY A 65 3.62 35.26 -5.19
CA GLY A 65 4.22 35.55 -6.50
C GLY A 65 4.25 34.37 -7.48
N TYR A 66 3.56 33.27 -7.20
CA TYR A 66 3.47 32.11 -8.08
C TYR A 66 2.20 32.13 -8.94
N PRO A 67 2.24 31.69 -10.20
CA PRO A 67 1.08 31.69 -11.09
C PRO A 67 0.02 30.66 -10.70
N THR A 68 0.43 29.55 -10.09
CA THR A 68 -0.45 28.46 -9.65
C THR A 68 0.06 27.85 -8.35
N TYR A 69 -0.82 27.15 -7.63
CA TYR A 69 -0.40 26.39 -6.45
C TYR A 69 0.58 25.27 -6.78
N ALA A 70 0.49 24.66 -7.97
CA ALA A 70 1.44 23.66 -8.43
C ALA A 70 2.85 24.26 -8.59
N ALA A 71 2.97 25.45 -9.21
CA ALA A 71 4.24 26.15 -9.31
C ALA A 71 4.83 26.53 -7.94
N TYR A 72 3.97 26.91 -6.98
CA TYR A 72 4.38 27.18 -5.61
C TYR A 72 4.94 25.94 -4.90
N VAL A 73 4.24 24.80 -4.98
CA VAL A 73 4.71 23.55 -4.35
C VAL A 73 6.00 23.07 -5.00
N LEU A 74 6.03 23.02 -6.34
CA LEU A 74 7.15 22.45 -7.09
C LEU A 74 8.45 23.26 -6.97
N ALA A 75 8.38 24.52 -6.51
CA ALA A 75 9.57 25.34 -6.27
C ALA A 75 10.57 24.67 -5.30
N ASP A 76 10.04 23.93 -4.31
CA ASP A 76 10.83 23.20 -3.30
C ASP A 76 10.95 21.70 -3.59
N GLU A 77 10.30 21.21 -4.65
CA GLU A 77 10.37 19.81 -5.08
C GLU A 77 11.56 19.57 -6.03
N THR A 78 11.94 18.32 -6.27
CA THR A 78 13.04 18.00 -7.20
C THR A 78 12.65 18.19 -8.66
N ALA A 79 11.36 18.07 -9.01
CA ALA A 79 10.83 18.25 -10.35
C ALA A 79 10.78 19.72 -10.83
N LYS A 80 10.85 20.69 -9.90
CA LYS A 80 10.96 22.14 -10.10
C LYS A 80 9.81 22.86 -10.80
N THR A 81 9.19 22.29 -11.84
CA THR A 81 8.24 23.01 -12.69
C THR A 81 7.03 22.15 -13.06
N PRO A 82 5.82 22.74 -13.17
CA PRO A 82 4.64 22.03 -13.67
C PRO A 82 4.85 21.45 -15.07
N GLU A 83 5.64 22.12 -15.92
CA GLU A 83 5.92 21.70 -17.29
C GLU A 83 6.70 20.38 -17.32
N ALA A 84 7.72 20.23 -16.47
CA ALA A 84 8.49 18.99 -16.35
C ALA A 84 7.61 17.82 -15.89
N VAL A 85 6.76 18.04 -14.88
CA VAL A 85 5.81 17.04 -14.39
C VAL A 85 4.83 16.63 -15.50
N ASN A 86 4.20 17.60 -16.17
CA ASN A 86 3.24 17.34 -17.24
C ASN A 86 3.90 16.63 -18.45
N ALA A 87 5.14 16.98 -18.78
CA ALA A 87 5.87 16.32 -19.85
C ALA A 87 6.10 14.83 -19.55
N MET A 88 6.53 14.49 -18.33
CA MET A 88 6.69 13.11 -17.88
C MET A 88 5.35 12.35 -17.91
N LEU A 89 4.30 12.90 -17.30
CA LEU A 89 2.99 12.24 -17.25
C LEU A 89 2.39 12.05 -18.65
N THR A 90 2.58 13.00 -19.57
CA THR A 90 2.10 12.91 -20.95
C THR A 90 2.83 11.84 -21.75
N GLN A 91 4.09 11.54 -21.43
CA GLN A 91 4.82 10.42 -22.05
C GLN A 91 4.28 9.06 -21.59
N LEU A 92 3.86 8.97 -20.31
CA LEU A 92 3.37 7.72 -19.71
C LEU A 92 1.89 7.44 -20.02
N ALA A 93 1.07 8.47 -20.18
CA ALA A 93 -0.38 8.32 -20.30
C ALA A 93 -0.83 7.52 -21.55
N PRO A 94 -0.34 7.78 -22.79
CA PRO A 94 -0.78 7.02 -23.96
C PRO A 94 -0.53 5.50 -23.87
N PRO A 95 0.68 5.00 -23.54
CA PRO A 95 0.88 3.57 -23.40
C PRO A 95 0.08 2.97 -22.23
N ALA A 96 -0.07 3.68 -21.11
CA ALA A 96 -0.90 3.22 -19.99
C ALA A 96 -2.37 3.05 -20.39
N VAL A 97 -2.97 4.02 -21.08
CA VAL A 97 -4.36 3.94 -21.59
C VAL A 97 -4.50 2.85 -22.64
N ALA A 98 -3.52 2.68 -23.53
CA ALA A 98 -3.53 1.59 -24.51
C ALA A 98 -3.50 0.21 -23.82
N ASN A 99 -2.74 0.07 -22.74
CA ASN A 99 -2.72 -1.16 -21.93
C ASN A 99 -4.07 -1.39 -21.23
N ALA A 100 -4.63 -0.37 -20.57
CA ALA A 100 -5.94 -0.47 -19.90
C ALA A 100 -7.05 -0.90 -20.87
N ARG A 101 -7.06 -0.36 -22.10
CA ARG A 101 -8.03 -0.76 -23.13
C ARG A 101 -7.87 -2.21 -23.56
N ARG A 102 -6.63 -2.68 -23.70
CA ARG A 102 -6.35 -4.10 -24.03
C ARG A 102 -6.78 -5.03 -22.89
N GLU A 103 -6.48 -4.66 -21.65
CA GLU A 103 -6.92 -5.40 -20.47
C GLU A 103 -8.45 -5.44 -20.38
N GLY A 104 -9.13 -4.29 -20.52
CA GLY A 104 -10.59 -4.21 -20.53
C GLY A 104 -11.24 -5.08 -21.62
N ALA A 105 -10.66 -5.15 -22.81
CA ALA A 105 -11.15 -6.04 -23.88
C ALA A 105 -11.04 -7.53 -23.50
N VAL A 106 -9.96 -7.92 -22.81
CA VAL A 106 -9.80 -9.29 -22.28
C VAL A 106 -10.82 -9.59 -21.20
N LEU A 107 -11.10 -8.63 -20.31
CA LEU A 107 -12.13 -8.80 -19.28
C LEU A 107 -13.54 -8.90 -19.88
N GLN A 108 -13.86 -8.09 -20.89
CA GLN A 108 -15.13 -8.18 -21.62
C GLN A 108 -15.30 -9.54 -22.29
N ALA A 109 -14.25 -10.07 -22.94
CA ALA A 109 -14.29 -11.39 -23.55
C ALA A 109 -14.55 -12.50 -22.52
N MET A 110 -14.02 -12.36 -21.29
CA MET A 110 -14.32 -13.29 -20.19
C MET A 110 -15.78 -13.20 -19.74
N ILE A 111 -16.35 -11.99 -19.66
CA ILE A 111 -17.79 -11.79 -19.40
C ILE A 111 -18.61 -12.51 -20.46
N ASP A 112 -18.34 -12.24 -21.75
CA ASP A 112 -19.09 -12.79 -22.87
C ASP A 112 -19.05 -14.34 -22.86
N LYS A 113 -17.87 -14.91 -22.63
CA LYS A 113 -17.66 -16.37 -22.51
C LYS A 113 -18.48 -16.98 -21.37
N GLU A 114 -18.46 -16.36 -20.19
CA GLU A 114 -19.20 -16.88 -19.02
C GLU A 114 -20.72 -16.78 -19.21
N GLN A 115 -21.21 -15.68 -19.77
CA GLN A 115 -22.64 -15.48 -20.02
C GLN A 115 -23.16 -16.44 -21.09
N ALA A 116 -22.39 -16.67 -22.17
CA ALA A 116 -22.70 -17.67 -23.17
C ALA A 116 -22.79 -19.08 -22.55
N ALA A 117 -21.85 -19.47 -21.69
CA ALA A 117 -21.87 -20.76 -21.00
C ALA A 117 -23.10 -20.94 -20.08
N LYS A 118 -23.65 -19.85 -19.54
CA LYS A 118 -24.86 -19.84 -18.72
C LYS A 118 -26.16 -19.66 -19.51
N SER A 119 -26.08 -19.51 -20.85
CA SER A 119 -27.22 -19.12 -21.70
C SER A 119 -27.91 -17.84 -21.20
N GLN A 120 -27.11 -16.87 -20.73
CA GLN A 120 -27.56 -15.58 -20.21
C GLN A 120 -27.10 -14.46 -21.16
N PRO A 121 -27.82 -13.32 -21.20
CA PRO A 121 -27.39 -12.17 -22.00
C PRO A 121 -26.08 -11.60 -21.45
N THR A 122 -25.18 -11.22 -22.36
CA THR A 122 -23.96 -10.49 -21.97
C THR A 122 -24.28 -9.09 -21.45
N PHE A 123 -23.31 -8.48 -20.76
CA PHE A 123 -23.36 -7.12 -20.27
C PHE A 123 -22.02 -6.41 -20.46
N PRO A 124 -22.02 -5.07 -20.59
CA PRO A 124 -20.78 -4.31 -20.66
C PRO A 124 -20.02 -4.37 -19.33
N LEU A 125 -18.70 -4.49 -19.41
CA LEU A 125 -17.78 -4.35 -18.30
C LEU A 125 -17.97 -2.98 -17.64
N GLU A 126 -18.22 -2.99 -16.34
CA GLU A 126 -18.28 -1.79 -15.50
C GLU A 126 -17.15 -1.79 -14.47
N ALA A 127 -16.92 -0.65 -13.80
CA ALA A 127 -15.81 -0.50 -12.87
C ALA A 127 -15.84 -1.53 -11.71
N TRP A 128 -17.04 -1.89 -11.24
CA TRP A 128 -17.24 -2.91 -10.18
C TRP A 128 -17.11 -4.36 -10.67
N ASP A 129 -16.93 -4.57 -11.97
CA ASP A 129 -16.70 -5.89 -12.57
C ASP A 129 -15.20 -6.16 -12.77
N TRP A 130 -14.35 -5.10 -12.81
CA TRP A 130 -12.94 -5.21 -13.16
C TRP A 130 -12.17 -6.22 -12.31
N ALA A 131 -12.15 -6.05 -10.98
CA ALA A 131 -11.39 -6.91 -10.09
C ALA A 131 -11.85 -8.39 -10.16
N TYR A 132 -13.17 -8.61 -10.23
CA TYR A 132 -13.76 -9.95 -10.31
C TYR A 132 -13.35 -10.70 -11.58
N TYR A 133 -13.43 -10.03 -12.74
CA TYR A 133 -13.06 -10.65 -14.01
C TYR A 133 -11.55 -10.70 -14.23
N ALA A 134 -10.78 -9.78 -13.65
CA ALA A 134 -9.33 -9.85 -13.64
C ALA A 134 -8.86 -11.14 -12.93
N GLU A 135 -9.44 -11.51 -11.79
CA GLU A 135 -9.10 -12.76 -11.10
C GLU A 135 -9.51 -14.00 -11.89
N LYS A 136 -10.65 -13.99 -12.59
CA LYS A 136 -11.02 -15.09 -13.50
C LYS A 136 -10.04 -15.25 -14.66
N VAL A 137 -9.64 -14.15 -15.28
CA VAL A 137 -8.64 -14.16 -16.36
C VAL A 137 -7.29 -14.63 -15.82
N ARG A 138 -6.91 -14.19 -14.61
CA ARG A 138 -5.68 -14.64 -13.94
C ARG A 138 -5.71 -16.15 -13.71
N ALA A 139 -6.80 -16.66 -13.16
CA ALA A 139 -7.00 -18.09 -12.93
C ALA A 139 -6.96 -18.90 -14.25
N GLU A 140 -7.65 -18.47 -15.30
CA GLU A 140 -7.67 -19.17 -16.58
C GLU A 140 -6.30 -19.16 -17.29
N LYS A 141 -5.59 -18.03 -17.26
CA LYS A 141 -4.34 -17.86 -18.02
C LYS A 141 -3.11 -18.42 -17.30
N TYR A 142 -3.09 -18.35 -15.98
CA TYR A 142 -1.91 -18.69 -15.17
C TYR A 142 -2.12 -19.90 -14.27
N ASP A 143 -3.32 -20.52 -14.27
CA ASP A 143 -3.68 -21.60 -13.35
C ASP A 143 -3.35 -21.19 -11.89
N PHE A 144 -3.67 -19.95 -11.55
CA PHE A 144 -3.21 -19.29 -10.34
C PHE A 144 -4.35 -18.55 -9.65
N ASP A 145 -4.55 -18.85 -8.38
CA ASP A 145 -5.45 -18.14 -7.47
C ASP A 145 -4.59 -17.51 -6.37
N GLU A 146 -4.67 -16.19 -6.22
CA GLU A 146 -3.91 -15.45 -5.21
C GLU A 146 -4.23 -15.92 -3.78
N SER A 147 -5.41 -16.52 -3.56
CA SER A 147 -5.77 -17.12 -2.27
C SER A 147 -4.81 -18.24 -1.84
N GLN A 148 -4.15 -18.91 -2.80
CA GLN A 148 -3.16 -19.95 -2.54
C GLN A 148 -1.88 -19.40 -1.89
N LEU A 149 -1.62 -18.09 -1.99
CA LEU A 149 -0.45 -17.46 -1.38
C LEU A 149 -0.64 -17.18 0.10
N LYS A 150 -1.87 -16.83 0.51
CA LYS A 150 -2.16 -16.35 1.87
C LYS A 150 -1.58 -17.24 2.97
N PRO A 151 -1.67 -18.58 2.90
CA PRO A 151 -1.10 -19.45 3.93
C PRO A 151 0.41 -19.30 4.13
N TYR A 152 1.15 -18.75 3.16
CA TYR A 152 2.61 -18.55 3.23
C TYR A 152 3.02 -17.19 3.78
N PHE A 153 2.07 -16.26 3.96
CA PHE A 153 2.33 -14.88 4.33
C PHE A 153 1.69 -14.53 5.68
N GLU A 154 2.05 -15.26 6.73
CA GLU A 154 1.67 -14.88 8.09
C GLU A 154 2.37 -13.56 8.49
N MET A 155 1.59 -12.62 9.03
CA MET A 155 2.00 -11.21 9.23
C MET A 155 3.29 -11.06 10.04
N LYS A 156 3.42 -11.76 11.18
CA LYS A 156 4.61 -11.63 12.02
C LYS A 156 5.83 -12.27 11.35
N ASN A 157 5.64 -13.39 10.67
CA ASN A 157 6.68 -14.04 9.89
C ASN A 157 7.15 -13.18 8.70
N VAL A 158 6.23 -12.52 7.98
CA VAL A 158 6.58 -11.54 6.92
C VAL A 158 7.39 -10.38 7.51
N LEU A 159 6.98 -9.84 8.66
CA LEU A 159 7.68 -8.74 9.32
C LEU A 159 9.09 -9.16 9.76
N GLU A 160 9.22 -10.24 10.51
CA GLU A 160 10.49 -10.62 11.15
C GLU A 160 11.43 -11.38 10.20
N ASN A 161 10.89 -12.32 9.42
CA ASN A 161 11.70 -13.15 8.52
C ASN A 161 11.74 -12.62 7.08
N GLY A 162 10.95 -11.60 6.75
CA GLY A 162 11.00 -10.92 5.45
C GLY A 162 11.62 -9.54 5.58
N VAL A 163 10.86 -8.61 6.14
CA VAL A 163 11.21 -7.19 6.22
C VAL A 163 12.48 -6.95 7.05
N PHE A 164 12.52 -7.47 8.29
CA PHE A 164 13.69 -7.31 9.16
C PHE A 164 14.87 -8.15 8.67
N TYR A 165 14.61 -9.35 8.17
CA TYR A 165 15.66 -10.20 7.58
C TYR A 165 16.37 -9.49 6.43
N ALA A 166 15.64 -8.90 5.48
CA ALA A 166 16.23 -8.17 4.37
C ALA A 166 17.11 -7.01 4.86
N ALA A 167 16.64 -6.24 5.85
CA ALA A 167 17.42 -5.15 6.43
C ALA A 167 18.65 -5.64 7.21
N GLY A 168 18.56 -6.80 7.87
CA GLY A 168 19.68 -7.47 8.51
C GLY A 168 20.73 -7.93 7.50
N GLN A 169 20.31 -8.50 6.37
CA GLN A 169 21.23 -8.92 5.30
C GLN A 169 21.92 -7.74 4.62
N LEU A 170 21.20 -6.66 4.35
CA LEU A 170 21.72 -5.53 3.59
C LEU A 170 22.52 -4.55 4.46
N TYR A 171 22.06 -4.27 5.68
CA TYR A 171 22.59 -3.21 6.53
C TYR A 171 23.17 -3.73 7.87
N GLY A 172 23.09 -5.03 8.15
CA GLY A 172 23.57 -5.60 9.40
C GLY A 172 22.70 -5.29 10.62
N LEU A 173 21.45 -4.84 10.41
CA LEU A 173 20.52 -4.54 11.50
C LEU A 173 20.07 -5.80 12.25
N SER A 174 19.83 -5.65 13.55
CA SER A 174 19.14 -6.65 14.36
C SER A 174 18.00 -6.04 15.17
N PHE A 175 17.00 -6.85 15.50
CA PHE A 175 15.74 -6.39 16.08
C PHE A 175 15.41 -7.21 17.33
N LYS A 176 15.02 -6.53 18.40
CA LYS A 176 14.59 -7.16 19.65
C LYS A 176 13.21 -6.65 20.03
N GLN A 177 12.22 -7.56 20.04
CA GLN A 177 10.87 -7.21 20.47
C GLN A 177 10.87 -6.78 21.95
N ARG A 178 10.15 -5.70 22.25
CA ARG A 178 9.95 -5.14 23.58
C ARG A 178 8.47 -5.21 23.95
N THR A 179 8.17 -5.88 25.05
CA THR A 179 6.80 -6.03 25.58
C THR A 179 6.61 -5.29 26.91
N ASP A 180 7.65 -4.65 27.41
CA ASP A 180 7.70 -3.91 28.67
C ASP A 180 7.45 -2.40 28.50
N LEU A 181 7.43 -1.90 27.27
CA LEU A 181 7.19 -0.49 26.96
C LEU A 181 5.68 -0.17 26.88
N PRO A 182 5.26 1.06 27.24
CA PRO A 182 3.87 1.47 27.11
C PRO A 182 3.47 1.57 25.63
N VAL A 183 2.27 1.09 25.31
CA VAL A 183 1.70 1.15 23.95
C VAL A 183 0.36 1.89 23.96
N TYR A 184 0.07 2.63 22.89
CA TYR A 184 -1.22 3.34 22.73
C TYR A 184 -2.35 2.42 22.26
N ASN A 185 -2.02 1.21 21.81
CA ASN A 185 -2.97 0.18 21.42
C ASN A 185 -2.35 -1.20 21.69
N PRO A 186 -3.10 -2.18 22.22
CA PRO A 186 -2.57 -3.48 22.60
C PRO A 186 -2.07 -4.33 21.42
N ASP A 187 -2.47 -4.02 20.19
CA ASP A 187 -2.04 -4.77 19.01
C ASP A 187 -0.71 -4.26 18.42
N VAL A 188 -0.13 -3.21 19.00
CA VAL A 188 1.13 -2.62 18.53
C VAL A 188 2.31 -3.49 18.93
N LEU A 189 3.20 -3.75 17.97
CA LEU A 189 4.48 -4.41 18.22
C LEU A 189 5.58 -3.35 18.31
N VAL A 190 6.46 -3.46 19.29
CA VAL A 190 7.58 -2.53 19.50
C VAL A 190 8.89 -3.30 19.46
N TYR A 191 9.89 -2.74 18.78
CA TYR A 191 11.21 -3.34 18.62
C TYR A 191 12.30 -2.31 18.91
N ASP A 192 13.29 -2.70 19.71
CA ASP A 192 14.60 -2.04 19.65
C ASP A 192 15.29 -2.48 18.35
N VAL A 193 15.94 -1.52 17.68
CA VAL A 193 16.74 -1.75 16.47
C VAL A 193 18.19 -1.45 16.79
N TYR A 194 19.09 -2.35 16.42
CA TYR A 194 20.53 -2.24 16.67
C TYR A 194 21.33 -2.28 15.38
N ASN A 195 22.42 -1.52 15.35
CA ASN A 195 23.45 -1.62 14.33
C ASN A 195 24.24 -2.94 14.44
N ALA A 196 25.05 -3.23 13.43
CA ALA A 196 25.91 -4.41 13.38
C ALA A 196 26.94 -4.47 14.52
N ASP A 197 27.34 -3.32 15.08
CA ASP A 197 28.24 -3.21 16.23
C ASP A 197 27.54 -3.38 17.59
N GLY A 198 26.22 -3.59 17.59
CA GLY A 198 25.38 -3.74 18.78
C GLY A 198 24.92 -2.42 19.40
N SER A 199 25.32 -1.26 18.86
CA SER A 199 24.79 0.03 19.31
C SER A 199 23.31 0.17 18.96
N GLN A 200 22.54 0.80 19.85
CA GLN A 200 21.12 1.05 19.61
C GLN A 200 20.97 2.12 18.54
N LEU A 201 20.21 1.82 17.50
CA LEU A 201 19.91 2.71 16.37
C LEU A 201 18.58 3.44 16.57
N ALA A 202 17.52 2.71 16.92
CA ALA A 202 16.17 3.26 16.96
C ALA A 202 15.22 2.43 17.82
N ILE A 203 14.00 2.96 18.03
CA ILE A 203 12.82 2.15 18.36
C ILE A 203 11.90 2.15 17.13
N PHE A 204 11.46 0.96 16.71
CA PHE A 204 10.50 0.76 15.65
C PHE A 204 9.15 0.27 16.21
N ILE A 205 8.06 0.87 15.73
CA ILE A 205 6.69 0.56 16.15
C ILE A 205 5.90 0.07 14.92
N ALA A 206 5.32 -1.12 14.99
CA ALA A 206 4.45 -1.66 13.94
C ALA A 206 2.98 -1.69 14.43
N ASP A 207 2.13 -0.89 13.79
CA ASP A 207 0.69 -0.82 14.05
C ASP A 207 -0.10 -1.28 12.81
N MET A 208 -0.30 -2.59 12.70
CA MET A 208 -0.61 -3.24 11.43
C MET A 208 -2.11 -3.30 11.09
N TYR A 209 -3.01 -3.26 12.08
CA TYR A 209 -4.42 -3.56 11.87
C TYR A 209 -5.31 -2.33 11.61
N ALA A 210 -6.30 -2.49 10.74
CA ALA A 210 -7.39 -1.54 10.55
C ALA A 210 -8.29 -1.47 11.79
N ARG A 211 -8.77 -0.27 12.13
CA ARG A 211 -9.76 -0.04 13.19
C ARG A 211 -10.50 1.29 12.98
N PRO A 212 -11.71 1.48 13.54
CA PRO A 212 -12.51 2.70 13.33
C PRO A 212 -11.81 4.01 13.70
N SER A 213 -10.89 3.98 14.67
CA SER A 213 -10.13 5.15 15.11
C SER A 213 -8.87 5.43 14.29
N LYS A 214 -8.55 4.59 13.30
CA LYS A 214 -7.36 4.72 12.44
C LYS A 214 -7.79 5.16 11.04
N ARG A 215 -7.12 6.18 10.50
CA ARG A 215 -7.31 6.58 9.09
C ARG A 215 -6.91 5.46 8.14
N GLY A 216 -7.55 5.37 6.98
CA GLY A 216 -7.20 4.39 5.94
C GLY A 216 -5.84 4.66 5.27
N GLY A 217 -5.37 3.69 4.48
CA GLY A 217 -4.07 3.71 3.80
C GLY A 217 -2.96 3.03 4.60
N ALA A 218 -1.71 3.28 4.21
CA ALA A 218 -0.53 2.96 4.99
C ALA A 218 0.36 4.20 5.06
N TRP A 219 1.12 4.35 6.14
CA TRP A 219 2.08 5.45 6.27
C TRP A 219 3.14 5.16 7.33
N MET A 220 4.23 5.91 7.23
CA MET A 220 5.27 6.02 8.22
C MET A 220 5.24 7.39 8.91
N ASN A 221 5.58 7.45 10.19
CA ASN A 221 5.87 8.71 10.88
C ASN A 221 6.97 8.55 11.93
N SER A 222 7.54 9.67 12.35
CA SER A 222 8.44 9.75 13.51
C SER A 222 7.70 10.29 14.73
N TYR A 223 7.87 9.65 15.89
CA TYR A 223 7.51 10.19 17.20
C TYR A 223 8.65 11.00 17.80
N VAL A 224 9.88 10.58 17.53
CA VAL A 224 11.10 11.31 17.85
C VAL A 224 11.97 11.27 16.60
N GLU A 225 12.43 12.45 16.16
CA GLU A 225 13.36 12.59 15.05
C GLU A 225 14.80 12.45 15.52
N GLN A 226 15.65 11.87 14.67
CA GLN A 226 17.09 11.80 14.93
C GLN A 226 17.71 13.20 14.85
N SER A 227 18.62 13.53 15.77
CA SER A 227 19.34 14.81 15.72
C SER A 227 20.55 14.82 16.63
N ALA A 228 21.72 15.17 16.10
CA ALA A 228 22.92 15.37 16.92
C ALA A 228 22.84 16.64 17.79
N LEU A 229 21.99 17.62 17.44
CA LEU A 229 21.79 18.81 18.27
C LEU A 229 21.09 18.48 19.59
N THR A 230 20.13 17.55 19.57
CA THR A 230 19.38 17.14 20.78
C THR A 230 19.93 15.86 21.41
N GLY A 231 20.73 15.10 20.66
CA GLY A 231 21.21 13.77 21.07
C GLY A 231 20.16 12.67 20.94
N ASN A 232 19.03 12.94 20.26
CA ASN A 232 17.94 11.97 20.14
C ASN A 232 18.26 10.90 19.10
N LEU A 233 17.97 9.64 19.47
CA LEU A 233 17.78 8.55 18.52
C LEU A 233 16.33 8.54 18.02
N PRO A 234 16.09 8.09 16.77
CA PRO A 234 14.76 8.10 16.18
C PRO A 234 13.83 7.06 16.81
N ILE A 235 12.56 7.45 16.98
CA ILE A 235 11.44 6.54 17.26
C ILE A 235 10.49 6.66 16.08
N VAL A 236 10.41 5.60 15.27
CA VAL A 236 9.65 5.57 14.02
C VAL A 236 8.53 4.55 14.09
N ALA A 237 7.47 4.77 13.33
CA ALA A 237 6.34 3.86 13.26
C ALA A 237 5.86 3.62 11.85
N ASN A 238 5.42 2.40 11.58
CA ASN A 238 4.64 2.05 10.40
C ASN A 238 3.22 1.71 10.81
N HIS A 239 2.27 2.25 10.05
CA HIS A 239 0.85 2.01 10.24
C HIS A 239 0.28 1.40 8.97
N LEU A 240 -0.27 0.20 9.08
CA LEU A 240 -1.03 -0.46 8.02
C LEU A 240 -2.51 -0.58 8.43
N ASN A 241 -3.33 -1.01 7.48
CA ASN A 241 -4.76 -1.24 7.64
C ASN A 241 -5.15 -2.69 7.26
N ILE A 242 -4.38 -3.66 7.75
CA ILE A 242 -4.68 -5.08 7.56
C ILE A 242 -5.95 -5.46 8.31
N THR A 243 -6.81 -6.28 7.71
CA THR A 243 -8.03 -6.74 8.38
C THR A 243 -7.67 -7.69 9.52
N LYS A 244 -8.02 -7.32 10.76
CA LYS A 244 -7.79 -8.18 11.92
C LYS A 244 -8.71 -9.41 11.85
N PRO A 245 -8.18 -10.65 11.83
CA PRO A 245 -9.01 -11.85 11.84
C PRO A 245 -9.74 -11.98 13.19
N ALA A 246 -10.93 -12.56 13.18
CA ALA A 246 -11.68 -12.84 14.41
C ALA A 246 -10.98 -13.89 15.29
N SER A 247 -10.29 -14.84 14.66
CA SER A 247 -9.49 -15.88 15.29
C SER A 247 -8.46 -16.42 14.30
N GLY A 248 -7.36 -17.00 14.79
CA GLY A 248 -6.33 -17.59 13.96
C GLY A 248 -5.24 -16.59 13.52
N PRO A 249 -4.33 -17.01 12.63
CA PRO A 249 -3.23 -16.17 12.15
C PRO A 249 -3.74 -15.02 11.26
N THR A 250 -2.96 -13.95 11.20
CA THR A 250 -3.17 -12.88 10.22
C THR A 250 -2.41 -13.25 8.94
N LEU A 251 -3.16 -13.60 7.89
CA LEU A 251 -2.60 -13.97 6.59
C LEU A 251 -2.72 -12.81 5.61
N LEU A 252 -1.58 -12.37 5.10
CA LEU A 252 -1.47 -11.21 4.22
C LEU A 252 -1.72 -11.60 2.75
N THR A 253 -2.31 -10.66 2.02
CA THR A 253 -2.25 -10.61 0.55
C THR A 253 -0.85 -10.21 0.09
N TRP A 254 -0.51 -10.44 -1.19
CA TRP A 254 0.79 -9.99 -1.73
C TRP A 254 0.94 -8.46 -1.67
N ASP A 255 -0.16 -7.77 -1.90
CA ASP A 255 -0.31 -6.32 -1.74
C ASP A 255 0.03 -5.82 -0.31
N GLU A 256 -0.45 -6.50 0.72
CA GLU A 256 -0.14 -6.15 2.11
C GLU A 256 1.32 -6.46 2.47
N VAL A 257 1.90 -7.51 1.88
CA VAL A 257 3.34 -7.81 2.02
C VAL A 257 4.17 -6.68 1.42
N THR A 258 3.95 -6.31 0.16
CA THR A 258 4.68 -5.23 -0.51
C THR A 258 4.49 -3.89 0.19
N THR A 259 3.29 -3.61 0.71
CA THR A 259 3.03 -2.43 1.55
C THR A 259 3.87 -2.43 2.83
N ALA A 260 4.04 -3.57 3.51
CA ALA A 260 4.91 -3.64 4.68
C ALA A 260 6.38 -3.33 4.35
N PHE A 261 6.89 -3.81 3.21
CA PHE A 261 8.23 -3.45 2.73
C PHE A 261 8.33 -1.97 2.36
N HIS A 262 7.32 -1.40 1.71
CA HIS A 262 7.29 0.01 1.34
C HIS A 262 7.41 0.93 2.57
N GLU A 263 6.51 0.75 3.55
CA GLU A 263 6.52 1.57 4.76
C GLU A 263 7.81 1.40 5.57
N PHE A 264 8.39 0.20 5.52
CA PHE A 264 9.67 -0.05 6.16
C PHE A 264 10.83 0.63 5.46
N GLY A 265 10.74 0.90 4.16
CA GLY A 265 11.72 1.74 3.46
C GLY A 265 11.72 3.18 3.97
N HIS A 266 10.55 3.77 4.28
CA HIS A 266 10.48 5.04 5.02
C HIS A 266 11.03 4.91 6.44
N ALA A 267 10.74 3.79 7.13
CA ALA A 267 11.28 3.55 8.47
C ALA A 267 12.81 3.52 8.44
N LEU A 268 13.43 2.83 7.48
CA LEU A 268 14.87 2.80 7.27
C LEU A 268 15.42 4.19 6.97
N HIS A 269 14.74 4.97 6.11
CA HIS A 269 15.13 6.36 5.82
C HIS A 269 15.16 7.23 7.09
N GLY A 270 14.17 7.05 7.99
CA GLY A 270 14.15 7.71 9.29
C GLY A 270 15.23 7.21 10.25
N MET A 271 15.37 5.89 10.39
CA MET A 271 16.29 5.24 11.34
C MET A 271 17.76 5.53 11.01
N PHE A 272 18.12 5.56 9.74
CA PHE A 272 19.50 5.83 9.31
C PHE A 272 19.86 7.31 9.23
N SER A 273 18.96 8.21 9.63
CA SER A 273 19.28 9.63 9.66
C SER A 273 20.49 9.89 10.57
N ASN A 274 21.44 10.68 10.08
CA ASN A 274 22.61 11.08 10.83
C ASN A 274 22.92 12.55 10.55
N VAL A 275 22.03 13.42 11.04
CA VAL A 275 22.09 14.86 10.80
C VAL A 275 22.24 15.63 12.10
N LYS A 276 22.75 16.86 12.00
CA LYS A 276 22.86 17.75 13.14
C LYS A 276 21.52 18.38 13.54
N TYR A 277 20.73 18.83 12.56
CA TYR A 277 19.54 19.64 12.81
C TYR A 277 18.27 18.83 12.52
N PRO A 278 17.25 18.87 13.41
CA PRO A 278 15.98 18.14 13.22
C PRO A 278 15.30 18.47 11.89
N TYR A 279 15.44 19.70 11.42
CA TYR A 279 14.88 20.17 10.15
C TYR A 279 15.29 19.31 8.94
N PHE A 280 16.44 18.63 8.99
CA PHE A 280 16.93 17.75 7.92
C PHE A 280 16.81 16.25 8.28
N SER A 281 16.08 15.91 9.34
CA SER A 281 16.04 14.55 9.87
C SER A 281 15.17 13.63 9.03
N GLY A 282 15.66 12.40 8.84
CA GLY A 282 14.95 11.28 8.23
C GLY A 282 14.27 11.64 6.90
N THR A 283 12.95 11.54 6.90
CA THR A 283 12.09 11.74 5.73
C THR A 283 11.78 13.21 5.43
N SER A 284 12.49 14.17 6.05
CA SER A 284 12.39 15.62 5.78
C SER A 284 13.11 16.01 4.49
N VAL A 285 12.61 15.47 3.38
CA VAL A 285 13.09 15.66 2.01
C VAL A 285 11.91 16.05 1.10
N PRO A 286 12.16 16.57 -0.11
CA PRO A 286 11.11 16.79 -1.10
C PRO A 286 10.20 15.58 -1.28
N ARG A 287 8.91 15.83 -1.48
CA ARG A 287 7.88 14.79 -1.60
C ARG A 287 8.12 13.90 -2.82
N ASP A 288 8.59 14.46 -3.91
CA ASP A 288 8.91 13.68 -5.11
C ASP A 288 10.22 12.87 -4.99
N PHE A 289 10.92 12.97 -3.86
CA PHE A 289 12.05 12.12 -3.49
C PHE A 289 11.73 11.17 -2.33
N VAL A 290 10.85 11.54 -1.40
CA VAL A 290 10.59 10.74 -0.19
C VAL A 290 10.09 9.33 -0.48
N GLU A 291 9.41 9.14 -1.62
CA GLU A 291 8.90 7.85 -2.09
C GLU A 291 9.97 6.95 -2.71
N PHE A 292 11.16 7.48 -3.02
CA PHE A 292 12.21 6.67 -3.63
C PHE A 292 12.74 5.59 -2.67
N PRO A 293 13.13 5.90 -1.41
CA PRO A 293 13.57 4.88 -0.46
C PRO A 293 12.50 3.83 -0.14
N SER A 294 11.23 4.22 -0.08
CA SER A 294 10.12 3.30 0.18
C SER A 294 9.88 2.35 -0.99
N GLN A 295 9.83 2.87 -2.23
CA GLN A 295 9.67 2.05 -3.43
C GLN A 295 10.87 1.15 -3.73
N VAL A 296 12.10 1.63 -3.51
CA VAL A 296 13.30 0.78 -3.64
C VAL A 296 13.21 -0.40 -2.67
N ASN A 297 12.74 -0.20 -1.44
CA ASN A 297 12.68 -1.28 -0.47
C ASN A 297 11.67 -2.38 -0.82
N GLU A 298 10.68 -2.11 -1.68
CA GLU A 298 9.73 -3.12 -2.19
C GLU A 298 10.41 -4.22 -3.00
N MET A 299 11.58 -3.95 -3.61
CA MET A 299 12.33 -4.93 -4.40
C MET A 299 12.78 -6.16 -3.58
N TRP A 300 12.85 -6.02 -2.26
CA TRP A 300 13.26 -7.12 -1.38
C TRP A 300 12.12 -8.09 -1.09
N ALA A 301 10.86 -7.70 -1.32
CA ALA A 301 9.70 -8.56 -1.08
C ALA A 301 9.77 -9.83 -1.96
N ASP A 302 10.13 -9.71 -3.23
CA ASP A 302 10.25 -10.84 -4.15
C ASP A 302 11.69 -11.27 -4.45
N TRP A 303 12.67 -10.67 -3.76
CA TRP A 303 14.06 -11.07 -3.91
C TRP A 303 14.24 -12.54 -3.50
N PRO A 304 14.77 -13.43 -4.36
CA PRO A 304 14.63 -14.88 -4.18
C PRO A 304 15.07 -15.42 -2.81
N SER A 305 16.19 -14.94 -2.27
CA SER A 305 16.69 -15.38 -0.96
C SER A 305 15.89 -14.82 0.21
N VAL A 306 15.35 -13.60 0.10
CA VAL A 306 14.49 -13.00 1.13
C VAL A 306 13.15 -13.70 1.13
N LEU A 307 12.53 -13.83 -0.04
CA LEU A 307 11.25 -14.49 -0.19
C LEU A 307 11.26 -15.94 0.31
N ALA A 308 12.31 -16.71 -0.03
CA ALA A 308 12.46 -18.07 0.47
C ALA A 308 12.57 -18.13 2.01
N ASN A 309 13.03 -17.07 2.66
CA ASN A 309 13.17 -17.03 4.12
C ASN A 309 11.82 -16.88 4.83
N TYR A 310 10.89 -16.07 4.28
CA TYR A 310 9.60 -15.79 4.91
C TYR A 310 8.39 -16.47 4.28
N ALA A 311 8.43 -16.89 3.00
CA ALA A 311 7.30 -17.55 2.37
C ALA A 311 7.16 -19.01 2.82
N LYS A 312 6.66 -19.20 4.04
CA LYS A 312 6.51 -20.49 4.73
C LYS A 312 5.09 -20.69 5.18
N HIS A 313 4.54 -21.86 4.93
CA HIS A 313 3.17 -22.19 5.29
C HIS A 313 2.97 -22.08 6.80
N TYR A 314 2.00 -21.30 7.26
CA TYR A 314 1.86 -20.93 8.67
C TYR A 314 1.63 -22.12 9.62
N GLN A 315 1.10 -23.25 9.10
CA GLN A 315 0.87 -24.46 9.91
C GLN A 315 1.99 -25.48 9.81
N THR A 316 2.60 -25.64 8.64
CA THR A 316 3.51 -26.75 8.36
C THR A 316 4.97 -26.32 8.36
N GLY A 317 5.23 -25.01 8.22
CA GLY A 317 6.57 -24.45 8.05
C GLY A 317 7.19 -24.74 6.68
N GLU A 318 6.49 -25.47 5.80
CA GLU A 318 6.98 -25.82 4.47
C GLU A 318 7.17 -24.58 3.61
N ALA A 319 8.25 -24.56 2.84
CA ALA A 319 8.53 -23.47 1.91
C ALA A 319 7.49 -23.42 0.80
N MET A 320 7.16 -22.21 0.35
CA MET A 320 6.28 -22.00 -0.79
C MET A 320 6.86 -22.72 -2.03
N PRO A 321 6.06 -23.55 -2.73
CA PRO A 321 6.52 -24.23 -3.94
C PRO A 321 7.02 -23.20 -4.97
N LYS A 322 8.19 -23.44 -5.55
CA LYS A 322 8.78 -22.55 -6.55
C LYS A 322 7.82 -22.25 -7.72
N ALA A 323 7.04 -23.25 -8.12
CA ALA A 323 6.02 -23.08 -9.18
C ALA A 323 4.96 -22.03 -8.82
N LEU A 324 4.61 -21.89 -7.53
CA LEU A 324 3.66 -20.88 -7.07
C LEU A 324 4.31 -19.48 -7.11
N LEU A 325 5.58 -19.35 -6.71
CA LEU A 325 6.36 -18.12 -6.86
C LEU A 325 6.46 -17.68 -8.33
N ASP A 326 6.85 -18.60 -9.22
CA ASP A 326 6.98 -18.28 -10.64
C ASP A 326 5.65 -17.79 -11.22
N LYS A 327 4.51 -18.33 -10.76
CA LYS A 327 3.17 -17.85 -11.12
C LYS A 327 2.89 -16.44 -10.56
N VAL A 328 3.30 -16.11 -9.34
CA VAL A 328 3.21 -14.73 -8.79
C VAL A 328 3.98 -13.75 -9.67
N LEU A 329 5.25 -14.04 -9.96
CA LEU A 329 6.11 -13.18 -10.79
C LEU A 329 5.62 -13.06 -12.23
N ALA A 330 5.04 -14.11 -12.79
CA ALA A 330 4.45 -14.08 -14.12
C ALA A 330 3.15 -13.27 -14.15
N SER A 331 2.33 -13.38 -13.09
CA SER A 331 1.05 -12.69 -12.99
C SER A 331 1.16 -11.25 -12.49
N SER A 332 2.27 -10.85 -11.88
CA SER A 332 2.52 -9.45 -11.49
C SER A 332 2.59 -8.54 -12.72
N LYS A 333 2.96 -9.06 -13.89
CA LYS A 333 2.92 -8.32 -15.18
C LYS A 333 1.51 -8.16 -15.77
N PHE A 334 0.51 -8.82 -15.22
CA PHE A 334 -0.88 -8.70 -15.61
C PHE A 334 -1.58 -7.65 -14.74
N ASN A 335 -2.52 -6.88 -15.33
CA ASN A 335 -3.28 -5.83 -14.65
C ASN A 335 -2.43 -4.63 -14.20
N GLN A 336 -1.40 -4.30 -14.99
CA GLN A 336 -0.48 -3.18 -14.72
C GLN A 336 -1.12 -1.81 -15.00
N ALA A 337 -2.18 -1.76 -15.81
CA ALA A 337 -2.87 -0.50 -16.11
C ALA A 337 -3.97 -0.16 -15.08
N SER A 338 -4.37 -1.12 -14.25
CA SER A 338 -5.30 -0.93 -13.13
C SER A 338 -4.86 -1.79 -11.94
N PRO A 339 -3.70 -1.50 -11.32
CA PRO A 339 -3.17 -2.29 -10.22
C PRO A 339 -4.16 -2.36 -9.05
N PRO A 340 -4.10 -3.42 -8.24
CA PRO A 340 -5.00 -3.58 -7.11
C PRO A 340 -4.95 -2.38 -6.15
N PRO A 341 -6.04 -2.12 -5.41
CA PRO A 341 -6.29 -0.80 -4.82
C PRO A 341 -5.19 -0.34 -3.85
N SER A 342 -4.54 -1.25 -3.14
CA SER A 342 -3.53 -0.93 -2.11
C SER A 342 -2.30 -0.19 -2.65
N ILE A 343 -1.88 -0.48 -3.89
CA ILE A 343 -0.76 0.18 -4.58
C ILE A 343 -1.08 1.66 -4.83
N SER A 344 -2.36 1.98 -5.05
CA SER A 344 -2.84 3.36 -5.25
C SER A 344 -3.23 4.08 -3.95
N ALA A 345 -3.17 3.39 -2.81
CA ALA A 345 -3.78 3.79 -1.53
C ALA A 345 -2.85 4.53 -0.59
N ARG A 346 -1.66 4.95 -1.04
CA ARG A 346 -0.58 5.42 -0.16
C ARG A 346 -0.71 6.94 0.01
N PRO A 347 -1.33 7.44 1.10
CA PRO A 347 -1.16 8.82 1.47
C PRO A 347 0.28 8.96 1.94
N CYS A 348 1.13 9.49 1.07
CA CYS A 348 2.38 10.10 1.52
C CYS A 348 2.07 11.06 2.69
#